data_AF-A0A1Y4H4N3-F1
#
_entry.id   AF-A0A1Y4H4N3-F1
#
_cell.length_a   1.000
_cell.length_b   1.000
_cell.length_c   1.000
_cell.angle_alpha   90.00
_cell.angle_beta   90.00
_cell.angle_gamma   90.00
#
_symmetry.space_group_name_H-M   'P 1'
#
loop_
_entity.id
_entity.type
_entity.pdbx_description
1 polymer ?
#
loop_
_entity_poly.entity_id
_entity_poly.type
_entity_poly.pdbx_seq_one_letter_code
_entity_poly.pdbx_strand_id
1 'polypeptide(L)'
;MKEHLWEVQAAKSFCKMKKDWLSHERIHLSFVKHSGKPECKQELVIEGAIKLAGTDGAVNLSYLILTGRLRKIAEMKKKEAAEKQQRYVDPLFTSMGGTVASRSADGASCTFREFAVLCGTASEYVLRMLTCAGEQTSTGGIQPVSGAKRESIFVPISAGDLVCFAKAIEFAYQEYMTMVCSAPGYTGENKDAPQDQAPAGEAEPQAPAPAEHPRMSCIVWETGGITDGLPQAIKHDPQHIVGVIQNMTRTLLKEKRLVANADDYNATVAFINSQTPGAVTIHYAGKENPQTQAALCIKIAEFI
;
A
#
# COMPACT_ATOMS: atom_id res chain seq x y z
N MET A 1 -11.88 15.47 -12.32
CA MET A 1 -11.28 14.15 -12.01
C MET A 1 -11.63 13.85 -10.55
N LYS A 2 -12.13 12.66 -10.19
CA LYS A 2 -12.52 12.40 -8.79
C LYS A 2 -11.28 12.49 -7.89
N GLU A 3 -11.39 13.21 -6.77
CA GLU A 3 -10.28 13.43 -5.80
C GLU A 3 -9.99 12.20 -4.93
N HIS A 4 -10.80 11.14 -5.03
CA HIS A 4 -10.70 9.92 -4.24
C HIS A 4 -10.69 8.68 -5.14
N LEU A 5 -9.95 7.65 -4.71
CA LEU A 5 -9.76 6.37 -5.38
C LEU A 5 -10.85 5.35 -5.00
N TRP A 6 -11.42 5.49 -3.79
CA TRP A 6 -12.49 4.63 -3.29
C TRP A 6 -13.31 5.37 -2.24
N GLU A 7 -14.60 5.05 -2.14
CA GLU A 7 -15.48 5.56 -1.10
C GLU A 7 -16.52 4.51 -0.70
N VAL A 8 -16.95 4.58 0.56
CA VAL A 8 -18.07 3.79 1.07
C VAL A 8 -18.91 4.63 2.02
N GLN A 9 -20.23 4.44 1.96
CA GLN A 9 -21.20 5.19 2.74
C GLN A 9 -22.06 4.23 3.56
N ALA A 10 -22.02 4.38 4.88
CA ALA A 10 -22.93 3.74 5.82
C ALA A 10 -24.07 4.71 6.21
N ALA A 11 -25.00 4.27 7.05
CA ALA A 11 -26.18 5.07 7.41
C ALA A 11 -25.85 6.40 8.11
N LYS A 12 -24.77 6.45 8.89
CA LYS A 12 -24.36 7.61 9.72
C LYS A 12 -22.87 7.93 9.65
N SER A 13 -22.17 7.36 8.68
CA SER A 13 -20.74 7.56 8.50
C SER A 13 -20.30 7.20 7.09
N PHE A 14 -19.15 7.71 6.66
CA PHE A 14 -18.51 7.31 5.42
C PHE A 14 -16.99 7.31 5.56
N CYS A 15 -16.34 6.60 4.64
CA CYS A 15 -14.89 6.61 4.48
C CYS A 15 -14.55 6.90 3.01
N LYS A 16 -13.56 7.78 2.79
CA LYS A 16 -13.00 8.05 1.46
C LYS A 16 -11.50 7.79 1.48
N MET A 17 -11.00 7.10 0.46
CA MET A 17 -9.58 6.92 0.21
C MET A 17 -9.10 7.94 -0.82
N LYS A 18 -8.23 8.86 -0.42
CA LYS A 18 -7.69 9.93 -1.24
C LYS A 18 -6.23 9.64 -1.61
N LYS A 19 -5.75 10.31 -2.67
CA LYS A 19 -4.41 10.09 -3.24
C LYS A 19 -3.40 11.20 -2.96
N ASP A 20 -3.84 12.28 -2.31
CA ASP A 20 -3.06 13.48 -2.03
C ASP A 20 -1.83 13.24 -1.14
N TRP A 21 -1.77 12.13 -0.41
CA TRP A 21 -0.62 11.78 0.45
C TRP A 21 0.28 10.66 -0.11
N LEU A 22 0.06 10.22 -1.36
CA LEU A 22 0.88 9.18 -1.98
C LEU A 22 2.36 9.60 -2.12
N SER A 23 2.63 10.89 -2.35
CA SER A 23 3.99 11.47 -2.35
C SER A 23 4.73 11.33 -1.02
N HIS A 24 4.02 11.04 0.06
CA HIS A 24 4.57 10.80 1.40
C HIS A 24 4.48 9.33 1.81
N GLU A 25 4.39 8.44 0.82
CA GLU A 25 4.31 6.99 1.00
C GLU A 25 3.11 6.54 1.86
N ARG A 26 1.98 7.25 1.75
CA ARG A 26 0.79 7.04 2.59
C ARG A 26 -0.50 7.03 1.80
N ILE A 27 -1.42 6.17 2.22
CA ILE A 27 -2.83 6.23 1.84
C ILE A 27 -3.55 7.19 2.79
N HIS A 28 -4.19 8.22 2.23
CA HIS A 28 -5.02 9.13 3.00
C HIS A 28 -6.44 8.58 3.11
N LEU A 29 -6.94 8.46 4.34
CA LEU A 29 -8.32 8.08 4.64
C LEU A 29 -9.05 9.19 5.37
N SER A 30 -10.17 9.61 4.81
CA SER A 30 -11.08 10.60 5.38
C SER A 30 -12.30 9.89 5.95
N PHE A 31 -12.42 9.89 7.29
CA PHE A 31 -13.58 9.33 7.99
C PHE A 31 -14.48 10.45 8.45
N VAL A 32 -15.77 10.33 8.16
CA VAL A 32 -16.77 11.31 8.59
C VAL A 32 -17.93 10.60 9.28
N LYS A 33 -18.35 11.15 10.41
CA LYS A 33 -19.58 10.78 11.12
C LYS A 33 -20.60 11.90 10.93
N HIS A 34 -21.85 11.53 10.68
CA HIS A 34 -22.93 12.48 10.49
C HIS A 34 -24.24 11.99 11.11
N SER A 35 -25.19 12.90 11.33
CA SER A 35 -26.47 12.61 11.97
C SER A 35 -27.37 11.63 11.18
N GLY A 36 -27.11 11.50 9.88
CA GLY A 36 -27.89 10.65 8.97
C GLY A 36 -28.98 11.45 8.24
N LYS A 37 -29.72 10.79 7.36
CA LYS A 37 -30.80 11.43 6.60
C LYS A 37 -31.95 11.86 7.54
N PRO A 38 -32.68 12.94 7.21
CA PRO A 38 -32.57 13.74 5.98
C PRO A 38 -31.54 14.89 6.04
N GLU A 39 -31.22 15.44 7.22
CA GLU A 39 -30.42 16.66 7.35
C GLU A 39 -28.90 16.47 7.23
N CYS A 40 -28.41 15.23 7.39
CA CYS A 40 -27.01 14.81 7.23
C CYS A 40 -25.95 15.81 7.73
N LYS A 41 -26.06 16.22 9.00
CA LYS A 41 -25.11 17.16 9.63
C LYS A 41 -23.84 16.44 10.04
N GLN A 42 -22.68 16.99 9.68
CA GLN A 42 -21.38 16.47 10.09
C GLN A 42 -21.20 16.62 11.61
N GLU A 43 -20.86 15.51 12.28
CA GLU A 43 -20.65 15.46 13.73
C GLU A 43 -19.17 15.34 14.10
N LEU A 44 -18.39 14.59 13.32
CA LEU A 44 -16.97 14.36 13.57
C LEU A 44 -16.27 14.03 12.25
N VAL A 45 -15.03 14.51 12.10
CA VAL A 45 -14.14 14.16 10.98
C VAL A 45 -12.81 13.72 11.54
N ILE A 46 -12.27 12.62 11.02
CA ILE A 46 -10.91 12.20 11.31
C ILE A 46 -10.22 11.88 9.98
N GLU A 47 -9.23 12.70 9.63
CA GLU A 47 -8.29 12.41 8.54
C GLU A 47 -7.14 11.58 9.09
N GLY A 48 -6.91 10.39 8.55
CA GLY A 48 -5.86 9.47 8.97
C GLY A 48 -5.02 8.97 7.81
N ALA A 49 -3.83 8.45 8.13
CA ALA A 49 -2.91 7.90 7.14
C ALA A 49 -2.60 6.44 7.47
N ILE A 50 -2.55 5.59 6.45
CA ILE A 50 -1.91 4.27 6.52
C ILE A 50 -0.61 4.35 5.71
N LYS A 51 0.51 3.89 6.26
CA LYS A 51 1.76 3.75 5.49
C LYS A 51 1.52 2.80 4.31
N LEU A 52 2.15 3.03 3.15
CA LEU A 52 2.03 2.10 2.03
C LEU A 52 2.66 0.74 2.36
N ALA A 53 3.92 0.75 2.77
CA ALA A 53 4.70 -0.43 3.09
C ALA A 53 4.71 -0.74 4.60
N GLY A 54 5.27 -1.91 4.95
CA GLY A 54 5.40 -2.39 6.33
C GLY A 54 4.35 -3.43 6.71
N THR A 55 4.57 -4.10 7.84
CA THR A 55 3.66 -5.12 8.37
C THR A 55 2.32 -4.54 8.82
N ASP A 56 2.31 -3.27 9.23
CA ASP A 56 1.12 -2.46 9.55
C ASP A 56 0.73 -1.53 8.39
N GLY A 57 1.24 -1.79 7.18
CA GLY A 57 1.02 -0.99 5.98
C GLY A 57 -0.19 -1.43 5.14
N ALA A 58 -0.62 -0.54 4.26
CA ALA A 58 -1.76 -0.72 3.38
C ALA A 58 -1.56 -1.88 2.40
N VAL A 59 -0.36 -2.05 1.84
CA VAL A 59 -0.06 -3.16 0.92
C VAL A 59 -0.22 -4.51 1.61
N ASN A 60 0.27 -4.64 2.85
CA ASN A 60 0.08 -5.88 3.62
C ASN A 60 -1.40 -6.12 3.95
N LEU A 61 -2.14 -5.07 4.32
CA LEU A 61 -3.59 -5.19 4.53
C LEU A 61 -4.30 -5.69 3.26
N SER A 62 -3.99 -5.11 2.10
CA SER A 62 -4.55 -5.54 0.81
C SER A 62 -4.25 -7.02 0.55
N TYR A 63 -3.00 -7.44 0.75
CA TYR A 63 -2.59 -8.85 0.64
C TYR A 63 -3.41 -9.76 1.55
N LEU A 64 -3.56 -9.40 2.83
CA LEU A 64 -4.34 -10.18 3.79
C LEU A 64 -5.80 -10.34 3.35
N ILE A 65 -6.41 -9.28 2.80
CA ILE A 65 -7.79 -9.30 2.29
C ILE A 65 -7.90 -10.20 1.06
N LEU A 66 -7.10 -9.94 0.02
CA LEU A 66 -7.23 -10.57 -1.29
C LEU A 66 -6.86 -12.06 -1.27
N THR A 67 -5.96 -12.48 -0.37
CA THR A 67 -5.61 -13.90 -0.19
C THR A 67 -6.60 -14.66 0.72
N GLY A 68 -7.60 -13.97 1.27
CA GLY A 68 -8.53 -14.54 2.25
C GLY A 68 -7.90 -14.82 3.63
N ARG A 69 -6.65 -14.44 3.87
CA ARG A 69 -5.97 -14.60 5.16
C ARG A 69 -6.66 -13.78 6.26
N LEU A 70 -7.15 -12.58 5.95
CA LEU A 70 -7.86 -11.74 6.92
C LEU A 70 -9.15 -12.40 7.42
N ARG A 71 -9.84 -13.16 6.55
CA ARG A 71 -11.00 -13.96 6.95
C ARG A 71 -10.62 -15.07 7.93
N LYS A 72 -9.52 -15.78 7.67
CA LYS A 72 -9.00 -16.80 8.61
C LYS A 72 -8.60 -16.18 9.95
N ILE A 73 -7.97 -15.00 9.94
CA ILE A 73 -7.66 -14.23 11.15
C ILE A 73 -8.95 -13.89 11.91
N ALA A 74 -10.00 -13.47 11.21
CA ALA A 74 -11.29 -13.16 11.83
C ALA A 74 -11.94 -14.38 12.49
N GLU A 75 -11.92 -15.54 11.83
CA GLU A 75 -12.44 -16.80 12.36
C GLU A 75 -11.67 -17.22 13.63
N MET A 76 -10.34 -17.17 13.60
CA MET A 76 -9.49 -17.47 14.77
C MET A 76 -9.78 -16.52 15.93
N LYS A 77 -9.78 -15.20 15.69
CA LYS A 77 -10.01 -14.20 16.75
C LYS A 77 -11.41 -14.26 17.34
N LYS A 78 -12.42 -14.59 16.54
CA LYS A 78 -13.79 -14.83 17.06
C LYS A 78 -13.82 -16.02 18.01
N LYS A 79 -13.12 -17.11 17.68
CA LYS A 79 -12.99 -18.28 18.55
C LYS A 79 -12.28 -17.93 19.86
N GLU A 80 -11.14 -17.25 19.79
CA GLU A 80 -10.40 -16.82 20.98
C GLU A 80 -11.23 -15.88 21.87
N ALA A 81 -11.98 -14.94 21.28
CA ALA A 81 -12.84 -14.04 22.03
C ALA A 81 -13.95 -14.81 22.76
N ALA A 82 -14.55 -15.82 22.11
CA ALA A 82 -15.55 -16.67 22.74
C ALA A 82 -14.96 -17.49 23.90
N GLU A 83 -13.79 -18.09 23.71
CA GLU A 83 -13.06 -18.84 24.76
C GLU A 83 -12.72 -17.95 25.96
N LYS A 84 -12.29 -16.71 25.72
CA LYS A 84 -11.97 -15.72 26.77
C LYS A 84 -13.21 -14.98 27.31
N GLN A 85 -14.42 -15.33 26.86
CA GLN A 85 -15.67 -14.64 27.19
C GLN A 85 -15.61 -13.11 26.98
N GLN A 86 -14.85 -12.68 25.98
CA GLN A 86 -14.69 -11.28 25.63
C GLN A 86 -15.89 -10.78 24.83
N ARG A 87 -16.41 -9.61 25.22
CA ARG A 87 -17.53 -8.96 24.52
C ARG A 87 -17.18 -8.52 23.10
N TYR A 88 -15.92 -8.16 22.86
CA TYR A 88 -15.45 -7.63 21.59
C TYR A 88 -14.24 -8.43 21.09
N VAL A 89 -14.23 -8.69 19.78
CA VAL A 89 -13.11 -9.33 19.10
C VAL A 89 -11.99 -8.30 18.91
N ASP A 90 -10.76 -8.70 19.17
CA ASP A 90 -9.60 -7.86 18.90
C ASP A 90 -9.53 -7.45 17.41
N PRO A 91 -8.99 -6.25 17.10
CA PRO A 91 -8.83 -5.81 15.71
C PRO A 91 -8.13 -6.85 14.82
N LEU A 92 -8.64 -7.03 13.60
CA LEU A 92 -8.05 -7.94 12.60
C LEU A 92 -6.75 -7.40 12.03
N PHE A 93 -6.67 -6.07 11.94
CA PHE A 93 -5.52 -5.31 11.48
C PHE A 93 -5.55 -3.94 12.15
N THR A 94 -4.38 -3.41 12.48
CA THR A 94 -4.20 -2.04 12.98
C THR A 94 -3.04 -1.37 12.27
N SER A 95 -3.17 -0.08 12.03
CA SER A 95 -2.09 0.80 11.57
C SER A 95 -2.09 2.04 12.44
N MET A 96 -0.96 2.29 13.09
CA MET A 96 -0.81 3.39 14.04
C MET A 96 -0.02 4.53 13.43
N GLY A 97 -0.37 5.74 13.81
CA GLY A 97 0.34 6.94 13.38
C GLY A 97 -0.16 8.17 14.12
N GLY A 98 0.03 9.33 13.49
CA GLY A 98 -0.36 10.58 14.11
C GLY A 98 0.32 11.78 13.48
N THR A 99 0.10 12.92 14.10
CA THR A 99 0.74 14.18 13.77
C THR A 99 1.57 14.63 14.97
N VAL A 100 2.89 14.80 14.78
CA VAL A 100 3.77 15.40 15.78
C VAL A 100 3.49 16.89 15.92
N ALA A 101 3.82 17.48 17.07
CA ALA A 101 3.57 18.90 17.36
C ALA A 101 4.13 19.84 16.27
N SER A 102 5.34 19.58 15.75
CA SER A 102 5.95 20.41 14.70
C SER A 102 5.22 20.41 13.36
N ARG A 103 4.33 19.43 13.12
CA ARG A 103 3.50 19.31 11.90
C ARG A 103 2.02 19.60 12.18
N SER A 104 1.68 19.97 13.42
CA SER A 104 0.31 20.34 13.79
C SER A 104 0.01 21.77 13.38
N ALA A 105 -1.27 22.09 13.16
CA ALA A 105 -1.69 23.43 12.75
C ALA A 105 -1.43 24.49 13.83
N ASP A 106 -1.44 24.08 15.10
CA ASP A 106 -1.14 24.95 16.26
C ASP A 106 0.33 24.91 16.68
N GLY A 107 1.16 24.07 16.03
CA GLY A 107 2.58 23.91 16.34
C GLY A 107 2.88 23.26 17.70
N ALA A 108 1.86 22.81 18.44
CA ALA A 108 1.99 22.40 19.84
C ALA A 108 1.32 21.05 20.14
N SER A 109 0.27 20.69 19.41
CA SER A 109 -0.50 19.49 19.69
C SER A 109 0.07 18.26 19.00
N CYS A 110 0.31 17.19 19.77
CA CYS A 110 0.56 15.88 19.21
C CYS A 110 -0.76 15.07 19.18
N THR A 111 -1.09 14.50 18.03
CA THR A 111 -2.31 13.73 17.83
C THR A 111 -1.98 12.30 17.47
N PHE A 112 -2.47 11.34 18.25
CA PHE A 112 -2.41 9.92 17.90
C PHE A 112 -3.61 9.55 17.03
N ARG A 113 -3.38 8.68 16.04
CA ARG A 113 -4.43 8.06 15.22
C ARG A 113 -4.17 6.57 15.04
N GLU A 114 -5.26 5.82 15.01
CA GLU A 114 -5.22 4.39 14.69
C GLU A 114 -6.32 4.05 13.69
N PHE A 115 -5.90 3.51 12.54
CA PHE A 115 -6.80 2.82 11.64
C PHE A 115 -6.90 1.34 12.06
N ALA A 116 -8.11 0.79 12.06
CA ALA A 116 -8.32 -0.63 12.34
C ALA A 116 -9.39 -1.25 11.44
N VAL A 117 -9.20 -2.53 11.11
CA VAL A 117 -10.27 -3.38 10.56
C VAL A 117 -10.78 -4.29 11.67
N LEU A 118 -12.08 -4.26 11.93
CA LEU A 118 -12.72 -5.00 13.01
C LEU A 118 -13.72 -6.02 12.46
N CYS A 119 -14.02 -7.04 13.26
CA CYS A 119 -15.21 -7.86 13.05
C CYS A 119 -16.47 -7.02 13.29
N GLY A 120 -17.40 -7.03 12.34
CA GLY A 120 -18.72 -6.43 12.57
C GLY A 120 -19.62 -7.34 13.42
N THR A 121 -20.53 -6.73 14.17
CA THR A 121 -21.59 -7.44 14.90
C THR A 121 -22.88 -7.54 14.09
N ALA A 122 -23.20 -6.48 13.32
CA ALA A 122 -24.34 -6.39 12.41
C ALA A 122 -23.92 -6.18 10.93
N SER A 123 -22.61 -6.20 10.68
CA SER A 123 -21.98 -6.15 9.35
C SER A 123 -20.87 -7.20 9.31
N GLU A 124 -20.34 -7.50 8.13
CA GLU A 124 -19.22 -8.45 8.04
C GLU A 124 -17.94 -7.86 8.64
N TYR A 125 -17.64 -6.61 8.28
CA TYR A 125 -16.46 -5.88 8.77
C TYR A 125 -16.80 -4.44 9.12
N VAL A 126 -15.96 -3.83 9.95
CA VAL A 126 -16.03 -2.40 10.28
C VAL A 126 -14.66 -1.78 10.12
N LEU A 127 -14.57 -0.69 9.36
CA LEU A 127 -13.40 0.17 9.38
C LEU A 127 -13.54 1.16 10.53
N ARG A 128 -12.50 1.30 11.35
CA ARG A 128 -12.42 2.28 12.42
C ARG A 128 -11.27 3.23 12.18
N MET A 129 -11.53 4.52 12.35
CA MET A 129 -10.48 5.50 12.61
C MET A 129 -10.65 6.04 14.03
N LEU A 130 -9.60 5.95 14.83
CA LEU A 130 -9.54 6.47 16.19
C LEU A 130 -8.61 7.67 16.24
N THR A 131 -8.92 8.66 17.07
CA THR A 131 -8.01 9.75 17.40
C THR A 131 -8.06 10.11 18.88
N CYS A 132 -6.93 10.57 19.42
CA CYS A 132 -6.81 11.16 20.75
C CYS A 132 -5.54 12.02 20.85
N ALA A 133 -5.36 12.68 22.00
CA ALA A 133 -4.09 13.30 22.34
C ALA A 133 -2.96 12.25 22.30
N GLY A 134 -1.87 12.61 21.63
CA GLY A 134 -0.68 11.78 21.49
C GLY A 134 0.55 12.39 22.14
N GLU A 135 1.60 11.60 22.26
CA GLU A 135 2.94 12.01 22.68
C GLU A 135 3.98 11.32 21.79
N GLN A 136 5.08 12.01 21.53
CA GLN A 136 6.15 11.47 20.69
C GLN A 136 7.02 10.52 21.51
N THR A 137 7.30 9.34 20.96
CA THR A 137 8.21 8.38 21.58
C THR A 137 9.66 8.76 21.27
N SER A 138 10.60 8.26 22.08
CA SER A 138 12.04 8.44 21.86
C SER A 138 12.53 7.91 20.51
N THR A 139 11.80 6.96 19.91
CA THR A 139 12.06 6.39 18.59
C THR A 139 11.39 7.15 17.44
N GLY A 140 10.80 8.32 17.72
CA GLY A 140 10.13 9.17 16.72
C GLY A 140 8.71 8.73 16.36
N GLY A 141 8.18 7.68 17.00
CA GLY A 141 6.78 7.26 16.88
C GLY A 141 5.82 8.17 17.66
N ILE A 142 4.52 7.90 17.55
CA ILE A 142 3.49 8.59 18.33
C ILE A 142 2.66 7.54 19.06
N GLN A 143 2.46 7.73 20.35
CA GLN A 143 1.61 6.88 21.19
C GLN A 143 0.52 7.73 21.86
N PRO A 144 -0.61 7.12 22.28
CA PRO A 144 -1.65 7.85 22.98
C PRO A 144 -1.16 8.29 24.37
N VAL A 145 -1.48 9.52 24.76
CA VAL A 145 -1.28 9.98 26.15
C VAL A 145 -2.13 9.13 27.09
N SER A 146 -1.57 8.75 28.24
CA SER A 146 -2.29 7.98 29.25
C SER A 146 -3.56 8.71 29.70
N GLY A 147 -4.69 8.00 29.72
CA GLY A 147 -6.00 8.57 30.08
C GLY A 147 -6.63 9.49 29.02
N ALA A 148 -6.02 9.66 27.84
CA ALA A 148 -6.58 10.51 26.79
C ALA A 148 -7.98 10.04 26.37
N LYS A 149 -8.91 11.00 26.24
CA LYS A 149 -10.24 10.74 25.67
C LYS A 149 -10.07 10.31 24.21
N ARG A 150 -10.63 9.16 23.87
CA ARG A 150 -10.58 8.58 22.52
C ARG A 150 -11.88 8.85 21.80
N GLU A 151 -11.76 9.34 20.58
CA GLU A 151 -12.88 9.49 19.64
C GLU A 151 -12.70 8.50 18.51
N SER A 152 -13.81 7.95 17.99
CA SER A 152 -13.75 6.95 16.93
C SER A 152 -14.92 7.09 15.98
N ILE A 153 -14.64 6.94 14.70
CA ILE A 153 -15.63 6.81 13.64
C ILE A 153 -15.60 5.36 13.17
N PHE A 154 -16.77 4.73 13.15
CA PHE A 154 -16.97 3.36 12.68
C PHE A 154 -17.74 3.39 11.36
N VAL A 155 -17.24 2.68 10.36
CA VAL A 155 -17.85 2.56 9.03
C VAL A 155 -18.08 1.07 8.76
N PRO A 156 -19.30 0.57 9.00
CA PRO A 156 -19.70 -0.79 8.62
C PRO A 156 -19.58 -0.99 7.11
N ILE A 157 -19.03 -2.13 6.70
CA ILE A 157 -18.84 -2.49 5.28
C ILE A 157 -19.09 -3.99 5.04
N SER A 158 -19.41 -4.34 3.79
CA SER A 158 -19.49 -5.74 3.36
C SER A 158 -18.10 -6.32 3.06
N ALA A 159 -17.99 -7.65 2.92
CA ALA A 159 -16.79 -8.29 2.42
C ALA A 159 -16.44 -7.85 0.99
N GLY A 160 -17.45 -7.60 0.15
CA GLY A 160 -17.26 -7.06 -1.21
C GLY A 160 -16.63 -5.68 -1.21
N ASP A 161 -17.12 -4.77 -0.37
CA ASP A 161 -16.55 -3.42 -0.20
C ASP A 161 -15.11 -3.48 0.31
N LEU A 162 -14.81 -4.42 1.21
CA LEU A 162 -13.46 -4.62 1.72
C LEU A 162 -12.50 -5.09 0.63
N VAL A 163 -12.95 -5.95 -0.28
CA VAL A 163 -12.18 -6.37 -1.48
C VAL A 163 -11.97 -5.18 -2.43
N CYS A 164 -12.99 -4.35 -2.67
CA CYS A 164 -12.86 -3.14 -3.46
C CYS A 164 -11.84 -2.16 -2.84
N PHE A 165 -11.86 -1.99 -1.53
CA PHE A 165 -10.88 -1.20 -0.79
C PHE A 165 -9.44 -1.73 -0.99
N ALA A 166 -9.25 -3.05 -0.87
CA ALA A 166 -7.96 -3.69 -1.11
C ALA A 166 -7.44 -3.48 -2.54
N LYS A 167 -8.31 -3.60 -3.56
CA LYS A 167 -7.96 -3.31 -4.95
C LYS A 167 -7.63 -1.85 -5.17
N ALA A 168 -8.32 -0.94 -4.51
CA ALA A 168 -7.99 0.47 -4.56
C ALA A 168 -6.59 0.75 -3.99
N ILE A 169 -6.17 0.05 -2.93
CA ILE A 169 -4.81 0.13 -2.39
C ILE A 169 -3.78 -0.36 -3.43
N GLU A 170 -4.04 -1.47 -4.14
CA GLU A 170 -3.15 -1.94 -5.20
C GLU A 170 -2.96 -0.87 -6.29
N PHE A 171 -4.04 -0.21 -6.74
CA PHE A 171 -3.96 0.90 -7.70
C PHE A 171 -3.16 2.09 -7.15
N ALA A 172 -3.39 2.46 -5.90
CA ALA A 172 -2.69 3.56 -5.26
C ALA A 172 -1.18 3.28 -5.13
N TYR A 173 -0.81 2.05 -4.81
CA TYR A 173 0.58 1.61 -4.78
C TYR A 173 1.22 1.60 -6.17
N GLN A 174 0.49 1.17 -7.21
CA GLN A 174 0.97 1.26 -8.60
C GLN A 174 1.21 2.70 -9.05
N GLU A 175 0.33 3.65 -8.68
CA GLU A 175 0.50 5.09 -8.94
C GLU A 175 1.76 5.61 -8.21
N TYR A 176 1.93 5.25 -6.94
CA TYR A 176 3.13 5.58 -6.16
C TYR A 176 4.42 5.05 -6.80
N MET A 177 4.47 3.75 -7.12
CA MET A 177 5.66 3.13 -7.72
C MET A 177 5.96 3.74 -9.09
N THR A 178 4.93 4.07 -9.88
CA THR A 178 5.12 4.82 -11.13
C THR A 178 5.79 6.16 -10.87
N MET A 179 5.30 6.94 -9.91
CA MET A 179 5.84 8.24 -9.58
C MET A 179 7.30 8.15 -9.10
N VAL A 180 7.61 7.20 -8.20
CA VAL A 180 8.97 7.01 -7.68
C VAL A 180 9.95 6.55 -8.76
N CYS A 181 9.54 5.58 -9.57
CA CYS A 181 10.38 5.03 -10.64
C CYS A 181 10.56 6.01 -11.82
N SER A 182 9.71 7.02 -11.94
CA SER A 182 9.80 8.06 -12.99
C SER A 182 10.39 9.39 -12.47
N ALA A 183 10.83 9.46 -11.21
CA ALA A 183 11.34 10.69 -10.61
C ALA A 183 12.85 10.87 -10.84
N PRO A 184 13.31 12.00 -11.44
CA PRO A 184 14.73 12.37 -11.50
C PRO A 184 15.35 12.38 -10.09
N GLY A 185 16.39 11.59 -9.86
CA GLY A 185 17.22 11.67 -8.65
C GLY A 185 16.72 10.95 -7.38
N TYR A 186 15.77 10.00 -7.47
CA TYR A 186 15.40 9.18 -6.30
C TYR A 186 16.51 8.17 -5.95
N THR A 187 17.25 8.42 -4.86
CA THR A 187 18.32 7.52 -4.33
C THR A 187 17.83 6.51 -3.29
N GLY A 188 16.54 6.49 -2.93
CA GLY A 188 16.00 5.56 -1.92
C GLY A 188 16.48 5.83 -0.49
N GLU A 189 17.11 6.99 -0.22
CA GLU A 189 17.54 7.34 1.13
C GLU A 189 16.38 7.95 1.93
N ASN A 190 16.11 7.32 3.08
CA ASN A 190 15.24 7.84 4.13
C ASN A 190 15.62 9.28 4.48
N LYS A 191 14.76 10.25 4.17
CA LYS A 191 14.93 11.66 4.58
C LYS A 191 14.70 11.91 6.09
N ASP A 192 14.49 10.86 6.88
CA ASP A 192 14.26 10.94 8.33
C ASP A 192 15.39 10.28 9.18
N ALA A 193 16.56 9.99 8.60
CA ALA A 193 17.72 9.60 9.41
C ALA A 193 18.33 10.85 10.11
N PRO A 194 18.68 10.79 11.41
CA PRO A 194 19.41 11.86 12.07
C PRO A 194 20.71 12.12 11.30
N GLN A 195 20.94 13.35 10.87
CA GLN A 195 22.23 13.78 10.32
C GLN A 195 23.22 13.86 11.49
N ASP A 196 24.04 12.83 11.67
CA ASP A 196 25.23 12.94 12.49
C ASP A 196 26.18 13.94 11.84
N GLN A 197 26.46 15.04 12.54
CA GLN A 197 27.50 15.99 12.16
C GLN A 197 28.87 15.34 12.37
N ALA A 198 29.52 14.95 11.29
CA ALA A 198 30.93 14.57 11.33
C ALA A 198 31.82 15.82 11.50
N PRO A 199 32.85 15.77 12.36
CA PRO A 199 33.78 16.90 12.53
C PRO A 199 34.74 17.02 11.34
N ALA A 200 35.17 18.26 11.09
CA ALA A 200 36.03 18.63 9.98
C ALA A 200 37.46 18.07 10.10
N GLY A 201 37.99 17.50 9.01
CA GLY A 201 39.42 17.28 8.84
C GLY A 201 39.80 16.26 7.76
N GLU A 202 40.69 16.70 6.87
CA GLU A 202 41.56 15.94 5.95
C GLU A 202 41.05 15.57 4.54
N ALA A 203 41.96 15.78 3.58
CA ALA A 203 41.71 15.93 2.14
C ALA A 203 41.28 14.64 1.43
N GLU A 204 40.32 14.79 0.51
CA GLU A 204 39.75 13.70 -0.29
C GLU A 204 40.78 13.06 -1.24
N PRO A 205 40.87 11.72 -1.28
CA PRO A 205 41.43 11.00 -2.42
C PRO A 205 40.55 11.24 -3.67
N GLN A 206 41.16 11.38 -4.84
CA GLN A 206 40.46 11.55 -6.12
C GLN A 206 39.33 10.51 -6.27
N ALA A 207 38.12 11.02 -6.45
CA ALA A 207 36.92 10.22 -6.66
C ALA A 207 37.11 9.27 -7.87
N PRO A 208 36.72 7.99 -7.75
CA PRO A 208 36.61 7.12 -8.92
C PRO A 208 35.59 7.72 -9.89
N ALA A 209 35.81 7.52 -11.19
CA ALA A 209 34.92 7.98 -12.26
C ALA A 209 33.45 7.64 -11.91
N PRO A 210 32.48 8.55 -12.17
CA PRO A 210 31.09 8.32 -11.83
C PRO A 210 30.64 6.99 -12.45
N ALA A 211 30.15 6.08 -11.62
CA ALA A 211 29.51 4.86 -12.11
C ALA A 211 28.38 5.26 -13.06
N GLU A 212 28.36 4.72 -14.29
CA GLU A 212 27.27 4.97 -15.24
C GLU A 212 25.94 4.64 -14.56
N HIS A 213 25.14 5.68 -14.28
CA HIS A 213 23.83 5.49 -13.68
C HIS A 213 22.92 4.80 -14.71
N PRO A 214 22.23 3.71 -14.33
CA PRO A 214 21.24 3.07 -15.19
C PRO A 214 20.23 4.09 -15.70
N ARG A 215 20.05 4.17 -17.02
CA ARG A 215 19.17 5.16 -17.70
C ARG A 215 17.68 4.83 -17.64
N MET A 216 17.29 3.68 -17.08
CA MET A 216 15.89 3.29 -16.92
C MET A 216 15.63 2.47 -15.66
N SER A 217 14.39 2.52 -15.16
CA SER A 217 13.87 1.58 -14.18
C SER A 217 12.72 0.76 -14.77
N CYS A 218 12.67 -0.52 -14.40
CA CYS A 218 11.61 -1.43 -14.82
C CYS A 218 10.84 -1.93 -13.60
N ILE A 219 9.51 -1.86 -13.65
CA ILE A 219 8.63 -2.52 -12.68
C ILE A 219 8.03 -3.73 -13.37
N VAL A 220 8.23 -4.90 -12.79
CA VAL A 220 7.61 -6.15 -13.23
C VAL A 220 6.64 -6.61 -12.16
N TRP A 221 5.39 -6.86 -12.51
CA TRP A 221 4.41 -7.45 -11.59
C TRP A 221 3.66 -8.59 -12.25
N GLU A 222 3.34 -9.61 -11.47
CA GLU A 222 2.72 -10.83 -11.97
C GLU A 222 1.49 -11.19 -11.13
N THR A 223 0.51 -11.82 -11.74
CA THR A 223 -0.74 -12.21 -11.07
C THR A 223 -0.88 -13.72 -10.87
N GLY A 224 0.17 -14.49 -11.16
CA GLY A 224 0.23 -15.95 -11.07
C GLY A 224 0.81 -16.49 -9.74
N GLY A 225 1.21 -15.62 -8.82
CA GLY A 225 1.72 -15.98 -7.49
C GLY A 225 3.13 -16.58 -7.52
N ILE A 226 4.02 -16.02 -8.35
CA ILE A 226 5.48 -16.20 -8.32
C ILE A 226 6.11 -15.28 -7.27
N THR A 227 5.66 -14.02 -7.20
CA THR A 227 6.18 -13.02 -6.27
C THR A 227 5.18 -12.71 -5.16
N ASP A 228 4.22 -13.62 -4.93
CA ASP A 228 3.05 -13.40 -4.07
C ASP A 228 2.25 -12.13 -4.45
N GLY A 229 2.31 -11.73 -5.72
CA GLY A 229 1.66 -10.52 -6.25
C GLY A 229 2.44 -9.22 -5.98
N LEU A 230 3.65 -9.29 -5.42
CA LEU A 230 4.47 -8.11 -5.15
C LEU A 230 5.23 -7.67 -6.42
N PRO A 231 5.14 -6.39 -6.81
CA PRO A 231 5.95 -5.86 -7.90
C PRO A 231 7.45 -5.90 -7.57
N GLN A 232 8.27 -6.26 -8.56
CA GLN A 232 9.72 -6.18 -8.48
C GLN A 232 10.24 -4.96 -9.25
N ALA A 233 10.98 -4.11 -8.56
CA ALA A 233 11.74 -3.03 -9.19
C ALA A 233 13.10 -3.58 -9.62
N ILE A 234 13.40 -3.47 -10.92
CA ILE A 234 14.64 -3.93 -11.53
C ILE A 234 15.36 -2.71 -12.09
N LYS A 235 16.55 -2.43 -11.56
CA LYS A 235 17.43 -1.37 -12.05
C LYS A 235 18.62 -2.02 -12.76
N HIS A 236 18.48 -2.29 -14.06
CA HIS A 236 19.50 -2.96 -14.86
C HIS A 236 19.30 -2.70 -16.37
N ASP A 237 20.25 -3.12 -17.19
CA ASP A 237 20.16 -3.09 -18.65
C ASP A 237 19.02 -3.98 -19.22
N PRO A 238 18.56 -3.71 -20.47
CA PRO A 238 17.47 -4.46 -21.11
C PRO A 238 17.65 -5.98 -21.14
N GLN A 239 18.88 -6.49 -21.28
CA GLN A 239 19.13 -7.94 -21.37
C GLN A 239 18.87 -8.62 -20.03
N HIS A 240 19.23 -7.96 -18.92
CA HIS A 240 18.92 -8.44 -17.58
C HIS A 240 17.41 -8.44 -17.30
N ILE A 241 16.70 -7.38 -17.70
CA ILE A 241 15.24 -7.29 -17.56
C ILE A 241 14.56 -8.44 -18.34
N VAL A 242 15.01 -8.68 -19.58
CA VAL A 242 14.54 -9.82 -20.39
C VAL A 242 14.84 -11.15 -19.70
N GLY A 243 16.02 -11.31 -19.08
CA GLY A 243 16.39 -12.50 -18.32
C GLY A 243 15.46 -12.76 -17.12
N VAL A 244 15.06 -11.71 -16.40
CA VAL A 244 14.09 -11.82 -15.29
C VAL A 244 12.73 -12.25 -15.81
N ILE A 245 12.23 -11.62 -16.88
CA ILE A 245 10.95 -11.99 -17.51
C ILE A 245 10.97 -13.42 -18.04
N GLN A 246 12.07 -13.86 -18.64
CA GLN A 246 12.26 -15.24 -19.08
C GLN A 246 12.14 -16.23 -17.92
N ASN A 247 12.76 -15.91 -16.78
CA ASN A 247 12.68 -16.75 -15.59
C ASN A 247 11.25 -16.80 -15.01
N MET A 248 10.58 -15.65 -14.89
CA MET A 248 9.20 -15.59 -14.41
C MET A 248 8.24 -16.33 -15.34
N THR A 249 8.37 -16.11 -16.65
CA THR A 249 7.62 -16.84 -17.68
C THR A 249 7.83 -18.35 -17.54
N ARG A 250 9.08 -18.79 -17.37
CA ARG A 250 9.42 -20.21 -17.18
C ARG A 250 8.73 -20.81 -15.96
N THR A 251 8.69 -20.09 -14.84
CA THR A 251 7.98 -20.52 -13.62
C THR A 251 6.47 -20.60 -13.87
N LEU A 252 5.85 -19.62 -14.52
CA LEU A 252 4.41 -19.67 -14.87
C LEU A 252 4.08 -20.86 -15.78
N LEU A 253 4.93 -21.14 -16.77
CA LEU A 253 4.73 -22.25 -17.70
C LEU A 253 4.91 -23.62 -17.03
N LYS A 254 6.00 -23.80 -16.28
CA LYS A 254 6.38 -25.12 -15.72
C LYS A 254 5.68 -25.45 -14.41
N GLU A 255 5.66 -24.52 -13.48
CA GLU A 255 5.19 -24.77 -12.11
C GLU A 255 3.70 -24.49 -11.97
N LYS A 256 3.19 -23.44 -12.62
CA LYS A 256 1.76 -23.08 -12.59
C LYS A 256 0.95 -23.67 -13.76
N ARG A 257 1.61 -24.43 -14.65
CA ARG A 257 1.00 -25.11 -15.81
C ARG A 257 0.19 -24.18 -16.72
N LEU A 258 0.68 -22.97 -16.93
CA LEU A 258 0.08 -21.98 -17.83
C LEU A 258 0.70 -22.02 -19.23
N VAL A 259 0.11 -21.30 -20.17
CA VAL A 259 0.57 -21.08 -21.54
C VAL A 259 0.60 -19.58 -21.79
N ALA A 260 1.74 -19.05 -22.23
CA ALA A 260 1.90 -17.64 -22.57
C ALA A 260 1.35 -17.35 -23.98
N ASN A 261 0.77 -16.17 -24.16
CA ASN A 261 0.55 -15.63 -25.49
C ASN A 261 1.90 -15.25 -26.12
N ALA A 262 2.26 -15.90 -27.22
CA ALA A 262 3.54 -15.71 -27.90
C ALA A 262 3.70 -14.29 -28.48
N ASP A 263 2.61 -13.69 -28.96
CA ASP A 263 2.62 -12.34 -29.52
C ASP A 263 2.88 -11.30 -28.43
N ASP A 264 2.22 -11.47 -27.27
CA ASP A 264 2.44 -10.60 -26.12
C ASP A 264 3.89 -10.70 -25.59
N TYR A 265 4.44 -11.93 -25.54
CA TYR A 265 5.81 -12.16 -25.11
C TYR A 265 6.82 -11.49 -26.04
N ASN A 266 6.66 -11.68 -27.36
CA ASN A 266 7.54 -11.08 -28.36
C ASN A 266 7.42 -9.55 -28.37
N ALA A 267 6.20 -9.02 -28.25
CA ALA A 267 5.95 -7.58 -28.11
C ALA A 267 6.60 -7.01 -26.84
N THR A 268 6.59 -7.77 -25.74
CA THR A 268 7.24 -7.37 -24.49
C THR A 268 8.75 -7.30 -24.62
N VAL A 269 9.38 -8.30 -25.25
CA VAL A 269 10.84 -8.28 -25.50
C VAL A 269 11.21 -7.10 -26.41
N ALA A 270 10.44 -6.86 -27.47
CA ALA A 270 10.65 -5.71 -28.35
C ALA A 270 10.49 -4.38 -27.61
N PHE A 271 9.46 -4.26 -26.77
CA PHE A 271 9.22 -3.09 -25.91
C PHE A 271 10.40 -2.84 -24.97
N ILE A 272 10.95 -3.86 -24.32
CA ILE A 272 12.10 -3.70 -23.42
C ILE A 272 13.36 -3.26 -24.15
N ASN A 273 13.61 -3.85 -25.31
CA ASN A 273 14.76 -3.49 -26.14
C ASN A 273 14.63 -2.09 -26.76
N SER A 274 13.40 -1.62 -26.99
CA SER A 274 13.14 -0.26 -27.48
C SER A 274 13.51 0.82 -26.47
N GLN A 275 13.55 0.46 -25.18
CA GLN A 275 13.89 1.38 -24.08
C GLN A 275 12.98 2.62 -24.01
N THR A 276 11.79 2.55 -24.61
CA THR A 276 10.82 3.64 -24.58
C THR A 276 9.95 3.54 -23.32
N PRO A 277 9.66 4.66 -22.64
CA PRO A 277 8.69 4.67 -21.55
C PRO A 277 7.34 4.12 -21.99
N GLY A 278 6.71 3.34 -21.11
CA GLY A 278 5.41 2.74 -21.40
C GLY A 278 5.13 1.51 -20.55
N ALA A 279 4.09 0.78 -20.92
CA ALA A 279 3.76 -0.49 -20.29
C ALA A 279 3.31 -1.52 -21.33
N VAL A 280 3.59 -2.78 -21.04
CA VAL A 280 3.19 -3.93 -21.84
C VAL A 280 2.79 -5.08 -20.91
N THR A 281 2.00 -6.02 -21.41
CA THR A 281 1.49 -7.14 -20.62
C THR A 281 1.59 -8.42 -21.43
N ILE A 282 2.06 -9.48 -20.77
CA ILE A 282 2.02 -10.87 -21.24
C ILE A 282 0.87 -11.57 -20.56
N HIS A 283 -0.10 -12.05 -21.35
CA HIS A 283 -1.20 -12.85 -20.82
C HIS A 283 -0.87 -14.33 -20.85
N TYR A 284 -1.37 -15.04 -19.83
CA TYR A 284 -1.22 -16.47 -19.65
C TYR A 284 -2.58 -17.11 -19.41
N ALA A 285 -2.80 -18.28 -20.00
CA ALA A 285 -3.99 -19.11 -19.79
C ALA A 285 -3.62 -20.50 -19.27
N GLY A 286 -4.46 -21.10 -18.44
CA GLY A 286 -4.25 -22.45 -17.92
C GLY A 286 -4.29 -23.49 -19.05
N LYS A 287 -3.31 -24.41 -19.05
CA LYS A 287 -3.23 -25.48 -20.05
C LYS A 287 -4.42 -26.44 -20.01
N GLU A 288 -5.00 -26.63 -18.82
CA GLU A 288 -6.12 -27.57 -18.58
C GLU A 288 -7.46 -26.83 -18.34
N ASN A 289 -7.40 -25.58 -17.87
CA ASN A 289 -8.56 -24.74 -17.65
C ASN A 289 -8.29 -23.31 -18.15
N PRO A 290 -8.85 -22.91 -19.31
CA PRO A 290 -8.67 -21.56 -19.85
C PRO A 290 -9.20 -20.42 -18.97
N GLN A 291 -10.06 -20.72 -17.97
CA GLN A 291 -10.54 -19.75 -16.98
C GLN A 291 -9.45 -19.39 -15.96
N THR A 292 -8.42 -20.23 -15.79
CA THR A 292 -7.24 -19.89 -15.00
C THR A 292 -6.40 -18.92 -15.81
N GLN A 293 -6.35 -17.65 -15.39
CA GLN A 293 -5.59 -16.61 -16.09
C GLN A 293 -4.52 -16.02 -15.18
N ALA A 294 -3.39 -15.66 -15.78
CA ALA A 294 -2.40 -14.82 -15.14
C ALA A 294 -1.88 -13.78 -16.14
N ALA A 295 -1.27 -12.72 -15.63
CA ALA A 295 -0.61 -11.71 -16.42
C ALA A 295 0.77 -11.41 -15.82
N LEU A 296 1.74 -11.13 -16.69
CA LEU A 296 3.00 -10.49 -16.33
C LEU A 296 2.99 -9.12 -16.98
N CYS A 297 3.04 -8.08 -16.19
CA CYS A 297 3.02 -6.72 -16.68
C CYS A 297 4.35 -6.05 -16.42
N ILE A 298 4.82 -5.32 -17.43
CA ILE A 298 6.15 -4.71 -17.46
C ILE A 298 5.94 -3.23 -17.74
N LYS A 299 6.52 -2.38 -16.91
CA LYS A 299 6.51 -0.93 -17.08
C LYS A 299 7.93 -0.39 -17.10
N ILE A 300 8.27 0.35 -18.15
CA ILE A 300 9.53 1.07 -18.28
C ILE A 300 9.27 2.55 -18.02
N ALA A 301 10.09 3.13 -17.14
CA ALA A 301 10.11 4.56 -16.87
C ALA A 301 11.48 5.14 -17.26
N GLU A 302 11.46 6.32 -17.90
CA GLU A 302 12.65 7.15 -18.13
C GLU A 302 13.13 7.74 -16.80
N PHE A 303 14.44 7.71 -16.55
CA PHE A 303 15.04 8.64 -15.59
C PHE A 303 15.23 9.98 -16.31
N ILE A 304 14.51 11.01 -15.84
CA ILE A 304 14.86 12.39 -16.14
C ILE A 304 16.12 12.75 -15.32
#